data_AF-A0A503K253-F1
#
_entry.id   AF-A0A503K253-F1
#
_cell.length_a   1.000
_cell.length_b   1.000
_cell.length_c   1.000
_cell.angle_alpha   90.00
_cell.angle_beta   90.00
_cell.angle_gamma   90.00
#
_symmetry.space_group_name_H-M   'P 1'
#
loop_
_entity.id
_entity.type
_entity.pdbx_description
1 polymer ?
#
loop_
_entity_poly.entity_id
_entity_poly.type
_entity_poly.pdbx_seq_one_letter_code
_entity_poly.pdbx_strand_id
1 'polypeptide(L)'
;MPRSRWKVFLAAALLISSLVRASADDGAIIDRWYSALLAADRTELSELLADDVRMKLDDIGVVQTKQDFIASIDEWQSAVAGAAIRHRIERSENGETTVLACYDFPSNDTLMRE
;
A
#
# COMPACT_ATOMS: atom_id res chain seq x y z
N MET A 1 41.00 14.20 31.78
CA MET A 1 40.12 14.79 30.74
C MET A 1 39.32 13.73 29.94
N PRO A 2 38.38 12.94 30.51
CA PRO A 2 37.53 12.05 29.69
C PRO A 2 36.07 12.50 29.52
N ARG A 3 35.52 13.28 30.47
CA ARG A 3 34.08 13.59 30.53
C ARG A 3 33.56 14.48 29.38
N SER A 4 34.39 15.36 28.82
CA SER A 4 33.99 16.26 27.74
C SER A 4 33.87 15.53 26.40
N ARG A 5 34.81 14.62 26.10
CA ARG A 5 34.79 13.80 24.88
C ARG A 5 33.56 12.89 24.84
N TRP A 6 33.19 12.29 25.96
CA TRP A 6 31.98 11.45 26.05
C TRP A 6 30.70 12.23 25.70
N LYS A 7 30.54 13.46 26.22
CA LYS A 7 29.37 14.31 25.91
C LYS A 7 29.28 14.64 24.42
N VAL A 8 30.41 14.89 23.77
CA VAL A 8 30.48 15.14 22.31
C VAL A 8 30.10 13.89 21.52
N PHE A 9 30.58 12.70 21.92
CA PHE A 9 30.18 11.44 21.29
C PHE A 9 28.70 11.12 21.43
N LEU A 10 28.10 11.36 22.62
CA LEU A 10 26.67 11.17 22.85
C LEU A 10 25.81 12.11 21.99
N ALA A 11 26.19 13.39 21.90
CA ALA A 11 25.46 14.36 21.08
C ALA A 11 25.53 14.03 19.58
N ALA A 12 26.70 13.57 19.10
CA ALA A 12 26.86 13.12 17.72
C ALA A 12 26.03 11.86 17.42
N ALA A 13 25.98 10.89 18.35
CA ALA A 13 25.19 9.67 18.17
C ALA A 13 23.67 9.94 18.11
N LEU A 14 23.17 10.91 18.89
CA LEU A 14 21.77 11.34 18.87
C LEU A 14 21.39 12.05 17.56
N LEU A 15 22.28 12.85 16.99
CA LEU A 15 22.05 13.51 15.70
C LEU A 15 22.01 12.49 14.55
N ILE A 16 22.83 11.44 14.59
CA ILE A 16 22.84 10.38 13.56
C ILE A 16 21.56 9.52 13.63
N SER A 17 20.97 9.34 14.81
CA SER A 17 19.72 8.57 14.96
C SER A 17 18.47 9.33 14.47
N SER A 18 18.51 10.66 14.39
CA SER A 18 17.43 11.46 13.78
C SER A 18 17.38 11.41 12.25
N LEU A 19 18.40 10.83 11.60
CA LEU A 19 18.46 10.68 10.14
C LEU A 19 17.81 9.38 9.63
N VAL A 20 17.44 8.48 10.54
CA VAL A 20 16.58 7.34 10.18
C VAL A 20 15.21 7.92 9.90
N ARG A 21 14.93 8.18 8.61
CA ARG A 21 13.55 8.42 8.16
C ARG A 21 12.75 7.23 8.68
N ALA A 22 11.74 7.50 9.49
CA ALA A 22 10.64 6.56 9.67
C ALA A 22 9.92 6.46 8.32
N SER A 23 10.50 5.74 7.37
CA SER A 23 9.72 5.14 6.31
C SER A 23 8.72 4.26 7.05
N ALA A 24 7.43 4.54 6.89
CA ALA A 24 6.44 3.54 7.24
C ALA A 24 6.88 2.24 6.57
N ASP A 25 6.75 1.12 7.27
CA ASP A 25 7.11 -0.17 6.70
C ASP A 25 6.21 -0.38 5.47
N ASP A 26 6.78 -0.14 4.28
CA ASP A 26 6.07 -0.22 3.01
C ASP A 26 5.40 -1.59 2.88
N GLY A 27 6.05 -2.65 3.40
CA GLY A 27 5.46 -3.99 3.47
C GLY A 27 4.16 -3.99 4.27
N ALA A 28 4.17 -3.44 5.48
CA ALA A 28 2.99 -3.37 6.34
C ALA A 28 1.86 -2.52 5.74
N ILE A 29 2.18 -1.40 5.08
CA ILE A 29 1.16 -0.57 4.38
C ILE A 29 0.56 -1.35 3.21
N ILE A 30 1.38 -1.99 2.40
CA ILE A 30 0.93 -2.77 1.25
C ILE A 30 0.11 -3.99 1.68
N ASP A 31 0.49 -4.67 2.76
CA ASP A 31 -0.27 -5.77 3.36
C ASP A 31 -1.65 -5.28 3.83
N ARG A 32 -1.69 -4.13 4.51
CA ARG A 32 -2.93 -3.48 4.98
C ARG A 32 -3.83 -3.10 3.80
N TRP A 33 -3.26 -2.54 2.73
CA TRP A 33 -3.96 -2.20 1.49
C TRP A 33 -4.65 -3.42 0.86
N TYR A 34 -3.92 -4.50 0.60
CA TYR A 34 -4.51 -5.68 -0.05
C TYR A 34 -5.46 -6.44 0.87
N SER A 35 -5.24 -6.44 2.18
CA SER A 35 -6.19 -6.99 3.15
C SER A 35 -7.51 -6.23 3.13
N ALA A 36 -7.47 -4.89 3.12
CA ALA A 36 -8.64 -4.04 3.03
C ALA A 36 -9.38 -4.22 1.70
N LEU A 37 -8.64 -4.30 0.59
CA LEU A 37 -9.20 -4.51 -0.74
C LEU A 37 -9.91 -5.86 -0.85
N LEU A 38 -9.34 -6.93 -0.28
CA LEU A 38 -9.97 -8.26 -0.26
C LEU A 38 -11.23 -8.30 0.61
N ALA A 39 -11.24 -7.54 1.71
CA ALA A 39 -12.40 -7.41 2.59
C ALA A 39 -13.45 -6.40 2.09
N ALA A 40 -13.17 -5.67 1.02
CA ALA A 40 -13.94 -4.50 0.59
C ALA A 40 -14.17 -3.49 1.74
N ASP A 41 -13.17 -3.31 2.60
CA ASP A 41 -13.26 -2.43 3.78
C ASP A 41 -13.08 -0.97 3.38
N ARG A 42 -14.21 -0.29 3.17
CA ARG A 42 -14.26 1.13 2.80
C ARG A 42 -13.58 2.04 3.82
N THR A 43 -13.71 1.73 5.11
CA THR A 43 -13.17 2.58 6.18
C THR A 43 -11.66 2.50 6.15
N GLU A 44 -11.12 1.28 6.13
CA GLU A 44 -9.68 1.03 6.10
C GLU A 44 -9.03 1.60 4.83
N LEU A 45 -9.66 1.41 3.67
CA LEU A 45 -9.20 1.98 2.40
C LEU A 45 -9.23 3.51 2.44
N SER A 46 -10.26 4.11 3.03
CA SER A 46 -10.36 5.57 3.18
C SER A 46 -9.29 6.13 4.11
N GLU A 47 -8.93 5.42 5.18
CA GLU A 47 -7.85 5.82 6.10
C GLU A 47 -6.46 5.69 5.48
N LEU A 48 -6.24 4.72 4.60
CA LEU A 48 -4.98 4.52 3.90
C LEU A 48 -4.71 5.60 2.82
N LEU A 49 -5.76 6.14 2.23
CA LEU A 49 -5.67 7.06 1.09
C LEU A 49 -5.55 8.51 1.55
N ALA A 50 -4.58 9.24 0.99
CA ALA A 50 -4.54 10.70 1.10
C ALA A 50 -5.77 11.34 0.44
N ASP A 51 -6.24 12.48 0.96
CA ASP A 51 -7.47 13.12 0.48
C ASP A 51 -7.37 13.60 -0.98
N ASP A 52 -6.17 13.91 -1.46
CA ASP A 52 -5.87 14.36 -2.82
C ASP A 52 -5.27 13.27 -3.73
N VAL A 53 -5.35 12.00 -3.31
CA VAL A 53 -4.85 10.87 -4.11
C VAL A 53 -5.51 10.83 -5.49
N ARG A 54 -4.70 10.51 -6.51
CA ARG A 54 -5.18 10.24 -7.87
C ARG A 54 -4.88 8.80 -8.23
N MET A 55 -5.94 8.02 -8.42
CA MET A 55 -5.83 6.60 -8.75
C MET A 55 -5.97 6.44 -10.25
N LYS A 56 -4.88 6.01 -10.92
CA LYS A 56 -4.84 5.84 -12.37
C LYS A 56 -4.90 4.36 -12.72
N LEU A 57 -5.83 4.01 -13.59
CA LEU A 57 -5.92 2.71 -14.23
C LEU A 57 -5.45 2.88 -15.68
N ASP A 58 -4.17 2.62 -15.91
CA ASP A 58 -3.49 2.91 -17.17
C ASP A 58 -4.02 2.11 -18.37
N ASP A 59 -4.47 0.89 -18.12
CA ASP A 59 -5.01 -0.05 -19.10
C ASP A 59 -6.32 0.43 -19.72
N ILE A 60 -7.16 1.10 -18.93
CA ILE A 60 -8.47 1.63 -19.36
C ILE A 60 -8.51 3.17 -19.43
N GLY A 61 -7.39 3.86 -19.15
CA GLY A 61 -7.26 5.31 -19.28
C GLY A 61 -8.08 6.12 -18.27
N VAL A 62 -8.41 5.53 -17.12
CA VAL A 62 -9.26 6.16 -16.10
C VAL A 62 -8.40 6.78 -15.00
N VAL A 63 -8.78 7.98 -14.53
CA VAL A 63 -8.23 8.60 -13.32
C VAL A 63 -9.39 8.90 -12.37
N GLN A 64 -9.28 8.42 -11.14
CA GLN A 64 -10.30 8.52 -10.10
C GLN A 64 -9.79 9.28 -8.89
N THR A 65 -10.68 10.01 -8.23
CA THR A 65 -10.43 10.59 -6.92
C THR A 65 -10.59 9.54 -5.81
N LYS A 66 -10.17 9.86 -4.58
CA LYS A 66 -10.48 9.06 -3.39
C LYS A 66 -11.97 8.73 -3.29
N GLN A 67 -12.84 9.71 -3.53
CA GLN A 67 -14.29 9.55 -3.39
C GLN A 67 -14.85 8.58 -4.44
N ASP A 68 -14.40 8.70 -5.69
CA ASP A 68 -14.83 7.81 -6.78
C ASP A 68 -14.39 6.37 -6.51
N PHE A 69 -13.12 6.18 -6.11
CA PHE A 69 -12.60 4.85 -5.78
C PHE A 69 -13.37 4.23 -4.61
N ILE A 70 -13.55 4.97 -3.51
CA ILE A 70 -14.27 4.45 -2.34
C ILE A 70 -15.74 4.15 -2.68
N ALA A 71 -16.38 4.94 -3.54
CA ALA A 71 -17.73 4.65 -4.03
C ALA A 71 -17.80 3.34 -4.82
N SER A 72 -16.76 3.01 -5.60
CA SER A 72 -16.68 1.77 -6.40
C SER A 72 -16.52 0.49 -5.55
N ILE A 73 -16.17 0.61 -4.27
CA ILE A 73 -15.89 -0.56 -3.41
C ILE A 73 -17.13 -1.43 -3.16
N ASP A 74 -18.33 -0.85 -3.20
CA ASP A 74 -19.57 -1.63 -3.04
C ASP A 74 -19.79 -2.59 -4.22
N GLU A 75 -19.48 -2.14 -5.44
CA GLU A 75 -19.54 -2.97 -6.64
C GLU A 75 -18.41 -4.02 -6.63
N TRP A 76 -17.23 -3.62 -6.17
CA TRP A 76 -16.08 -4.50 -6.01
C TRP A 76 -16.33 -5.66 -5.05
N GLN A 77 -17.06 -5.44 -3.95
CA GLN A 77 -17.31 -6.47 -2.92
C GLN A 77 -17.86 -7.78 -3.52
N SER A 78 -18.75 -7.68 -4.50
CA SER A 78 -19.32 -8.86 -5.16
C SER A 78 -18.29 -9.60 -6.02
N ALA A 79 -17.35 -8.88 -6.63
CA ALA A 79 -16.30 -9.45 -7.46
C ALA A 79 -15.21 -10.17 -6.64
N VAL A 80 -14.86 -9.66 -5.45
CA VAL A 80 -13.84 -10.29 -4.59
C VAL A 80 -14.34 -11.38 -3.67
N ALA A 81 -15.65 -11.67 -3.67
CA ALA A 81 -16.20 -12.72 -2.83
C ALA A 81 -15.54 -14.09 -3.14
N GLY A 82 -14.75 -14.59 -2.19
CA GLY A 82 -14.00 -15.85 -2.34
C GLY A 82 -12.72 -15.73 -3.18
N ALA A 83 -12.28 -14.52 -3.53
CA ALA A 83 -11.02 -14.30 -4.21
C ALA A 83 -9.81 -14.47 -3.27
N ALA A 84 -8.63 -14.56 -3.87
CA ALA A 84 -7.36 -14.38 -3.19
C ALA A 84 -6.55 -13.30 -3.91
N ILE A 85 -5.81 -12.50 -3.15
CA ILE A 85 -4.86 -11.53 -3.68
C ILE A 85 -3.49 -11.88 -3.12
N ARG A 86 -2.54 -12.13 -4.02
CA ARG A 86 -1.13 -12.32 -3.67
C ARG A 86 -0.34 -11.13 -4.19
N HIS A 87 0.60 -10.62 -3.41
CA HIS A 87 1.39 -9.47 -3.81
C HIS A 87 2.85 -9.62 -3.40
N ARG A 88 3.71 -8.86 -4.09
CA ARG A 88 5.12 -8.72 -3.76
C ARG A 88 5.61 -7.34 -4.18
N ILE A 89 6.31 -6.65 -3.27
CA ILE A 89 7.03 -5.43 -3.61
C ILE A 89 8.15 -5.78 -4.60
N GLU A 90 8.11 -5.18 -5.79
CA GLU A 90 9.17 -5.35 -6.79
C GLU A 90 10.28 -4.33 -6.61
N ARG A 91 9.92 -3.11 -6.20
CA ARG A 91 10.84 -2.01 -5.99
C ARG A 91 10.27 -1.01 -4.98
N SER A 92 11.12 -0.47 -4.12
CA SER A 92 10.83 0.74 -3.33
C SER A 92 12.04 1.67 -3.47
N GLU A 93 11.85 2.79 -4.16
CA GLU A 93 12.89 3.80 -4.37
C GLU A 93 12.29 5.20 -4.53
N ASN A 94 13.02 6.24 -4.14
CA ASN A 94 12.59 7.64 -4.29
C ASN A 94 11.22 7.99 -3.68
N GLY A 95 10.74 7.21 -2.71
CA GLY A 95 9.42 7.38 -2.10
C GLY A 95 8.28 6.79 -2.91
N GLU A 96 8.58 5.98 -3.93
CA GLU A 96 7.63 5.21 -4.73
C GLU A 96 7.83 3.72 -4.50
N THR A 97 6.72 3.01 -4.27
CA THR A 97 6.70 1.56 -4.08
C THR A 97 5.91 0.92 -5.21
N THR A 98 6.59 0.11 -6.03
CA THR A 98 5.98 -0.69 -7.10
C THR A 98 5.67 -2.07 -6.57
N VAL A 99 4.41 -2.49 -6.71
CA VAL A 99 3.93 -3.79 -6.24
C VAL A 99 3.35 -4.57 -7.41
N LEU A 100 3.78 -5.83 -7.53
CA LEU A 100 3.13 -6.79 -8.40
C LEU A 100 2.04 -7.51 -7.60
N ALA A 101 0.80 -7.46 -8.08
CA ALA A 101 -0.32 -8.18 -7.51
C ALA A 101 -0.93 -9.19 -8.49
N CYS A 102 -1.26 -10.36 -7.99
CA CYS A 102 -1.96 -11.42 -8.69
C CYS A 102 -3.34 -11.60 -8.05
N TYR A 103 -4.38 -11.24 -8.79
CA TYR A 103 -5.77 -11.46 -8.40
C TYR A 103 -6.21 -12.84 -8.87
N ASP A 104 -6.81 -13.60 -7.97
CA ASP A 104 -7.31 -14.95 -8.20
C ASP A 104 -8.80 -14.98 -7.85
N PHE A 105 -9.66 -14.86 -8.86
CA PHE A 105 -11.11 -14.76 -8.68
C PHE A 105 -11.78 -16.11 -8.96
N PRO A 106 -12.67 -16.60 -8.07
CA PRO A 106 -13.30 -17.91 -8.23
C PRO A 106 -14.21 -17.99 -9.46
N SER A 107 -14.80 -16.87 -9.88
CA SER A 107 -15.70 -16.82 -11.04
C SER A 107 -14.98 -16.78 -12.40
N ASN A 108 -13.65 -16.74 -12.43
CA ASN A 108 -12.86 -16.77 -13.67
C ASN A 108 -12.49 -18.20 -14.11
N ASP A 109 -12.87 -19.22 -13.33
CA ASP A 109 -12.76 -20.64 -13.69
C ASP A 109 -13.86 -21.12 -14.68
N THR A 110 -14.46 -20.20 -15.46
CA THR A 110 -15.22 -20.61 -16.64
C THR A 110 -14.25 -21.11 -17.72
N LEU A 111 -13.88 -22.39 -17.61
CA LEU A 111 -13.39 -23.18 -18.73
C LEU A 111 -14.51 -23.27 -19.78
N MET A 112 -14.59 -22.28 -20.66
CA MET A 112 -15.33 -22.43 -21.91
C MET A 112 -14.57 -23.46 -22.76
N ARG A 113 -15.05 -24.70 -22.75
CA ARG A 113 -14.72 -25.67 -23.80
C ARG A 113 -15.71 -25.46 -24.93
N GLU A 114 -15.20 -24.95 -26.05
CA GLU A 114 -15.82 -25.14 -27.37
C GLU A 114 -15.66 -26.60 -27.81
#